data_AF-A0A7T7UW63-F1
#
_entry.id   AF-A0A7T7UW63-F1
#
_cell.length_a   1.000
_cell.length_b   1.000
_cell.length_c   1.000
_cell.angle_alpha   90.00
_cell.angle_beta   90.00
_cell.angle_gamma   90.00
#
_symmetry.space_group_name_H-M   'P 1'
#
loop_
_entity.id
_entity.type
_entity.pdbx_description
1 polymer ?
#
loop_
_entity_poly.entity_id
_entity_poly.type
_entity_poly.pdbx_seq_one_letter_code
_entity_poly.pdbx_strand_id
1 'polypeptide(L)'
;MNINFFNQIQALDFTGVLQLNISKGAENNLIVSVLLNNEQCGDSAKNLIPPLTFNATPQEFDEGFFEQIKAPVKTVSGVMVDMEKFLKQMEEVKKQSAMEKEKTEKAKKEKEAKDKKFKDGMAKADELEKEGKFREAWMKVPEITEFPEKADEIRKRKTSLSDKFATPSLFGTIEETAPELPQAEEVISDYPIDETDEEETEY
;
A
#
# COMPACT_ATOMS: atom_id res chain seq x y z
N MET A 1 -9.39 -52.87 33.40
CA MET A 1 -9.53 -51.44 33.69
C MET A 1 -10.42 -50.87 32.59
N ASN A 2 -11.45 -50.07 32.88
CA ASN A 2 -12.35 -49.56 31.84
C ASN A 2 -11.78 -48.23 31.31
N ILE A 3 -11.30 -48.20 30.08
CA ILE A 3 -10.79 -46.98 29.45
C ILE A 3 -11.92 -46.33 28.66
N ASN A 4 -12.22 -45.08 29.00
CA ASN A 4 -13.23 -44.29 28.31
C ASN A 4 -12.68 -43.82 26.96
N PHE A 5 -12.73 -44.71 25.96
CA PHE A 5 -12.16 -44.51 24.62
C PHE A 5 -12.47 -43.13 24.02
N PHE A 6 -13.74 -42.72 23.99
CA PHE A 6 -14.14 -41.46 23.37
C PHE A 6 -13.68 -40.22 24.14
N ASN A 7 -13.56 -40.29 25.47
CA ASN A 7 -13.01 -39.19 26.28
C ASN A 7 -11.52 -39.00 25.99
N GLN A 8 -10.80 -40.10 25.77
CA GLN A 8 -9.40 -40.04 25.38
C GLN A 8 -9.23 -39.43 23.98
N ILE A 9 -10.08 -39.83 23.01
CA ILE A 9 -10.11 -39.22 21.67
C ILE A 9 -10.38 -37.71 21.76
N GLN A 10 -11.34 -37.29 22.58
CA GLN A 10 -11.63 -35.86 22.78
C GLN A 10 -10.42 -35.11 23.39
N ALA A 11 -9.68 -35.72 24.30
CA ALA A 11 -8.52 -35.12 24.94
C ALA A 11 -7.29 -34.96 24.02
N LEU A 12 -7.29 -35.59 22.82
CA LEU A 12 -6.21 -35.44 21.83
C LEU A 12 -6.20 -34.06 21.15
N ASP A 13 -7.32 -33.33 21.18
CA ASP A 13 -7.45 -31.96 20.66
C ASP A 13 -6.85 -31.76 19.25
N PHE A 14 -7.34 -32.55 18.28
CA PHE A 14 -6.89 -32.50 16.89
C PHE A 14 -7.90 -31.76 16.00
N THR A 15 -7.43 -31.23 14.87
CA THR A 15 -8.27 -30.63 13.82
C THR A 15 -8.34 -31.55 12.61
N GLY A 16 -9.56 -31.90 12.20
CA GLY A 16 -9.82 -32.73 11.03
C GLY A 16 -10.53 -34.05 11.36
N VAL A 17 -10.27 -35.07 10.55
CA VAL A 17 -10.87 -36.40 10.61
C VAL A 17 -9.81 -37.40 11.03
N LEU A 18 -9.98 -37.99 12.22
CA LEU A 18 -9.14 -39.08 12.70
C LEU A 18 -9.74 -40.41 12.23
N GLN A 19 -9.04 -41.08 11.33
CA GLN A 19 -9.40 -42.41 10.82
C GLN A 19 -8.65 -43.48 11.62
N LEU A 20 -9.42 -44.44 12.12
CA LEU A 20 -8.91 -45.57 12.88
C LEU A 20 -9.29 -46.86 12.15
N ASN A 21 -8.30 -47.62 11.70
CA ASN A 21 -8.51 -48.92 11.07
C ASN A 21 -7.96 -50.01 11.97
N ILE A 22 -8.76 -51.02 12.27
CA ILE A 22 -8.37 -52.15 13.12
C ILE A 22 -8.55 -53.43 12.32
N SER A 23 -7.49 -54.24 12.23
CA SER A 23 -7.54 -55.58 11.64
C SER A 23 -6.95 -56.62 12.58
N LYS A 24 -7.33 -57.88 12.37
CA LYS A 24 -6.77 -59.01 13.13
C LYS A 24 -5.41 -59.39 12.52
N GLY A 25 -4.38 -59.41 13.35
CA GLY A 25 -3.05 -59.88 13.00
C GLY A 25 -2.88 -61.39 13.20
N ALA A 26 -1.65 -61.86 12.98
CA ALA A 26 -1.25 -63.21 13.39
C ALA A 26 -1.15 -63.31 14.93
N GLU A 27 -1.14 -64.53 15.45
CA GLU A 27 -0.84 -64.81 16.88
C GLU A 27 -1.73 -64.07 17.88
N ASN A 28 -3.00 -63.81 17.51
CA ASN A 28 -3.99 -63.12 18.35
C ASN A 28 -3.70 -61.63 18.62
N ASN A 29 -2.82 -61.01 17.82
CA ASN A 29 -2.58 -59.57 17.86
C ASN A 29 -3.61 -58.78 17.04
N LEU A 30 -3.68 -57.48 17.31
CA LEU A 30 -4.40 -56.50 16.50
C LEU A 30 -3.40 -55.62 15.75
N ILE A 31 -3.77 -55.24 14.53
CA ILE A 31 -3.06 -54.22 13.76
C ILE A 31 -3.96 -53.00 13.75
N VAL A 32 -3.49 -51.89 14.33
CA VAL A 32 -4.22 -50.63 14.42
C VAL A 32 -3.48 -49.57 13.63
N SER A 33 -4.19 -48.94 12.69
CA SER A 33 -3.67 -47.87 11.85
C SER A 33 -4.44 -46.58 12.13
N VAL A 34 -3.70 -45.49 12.38
CA VAL A 34 -4.24 -44.18 12.72
C VAL A 34 -3.79 -43.17 11.68
N LEU A 35 -4.74 -42.51 11.03
CA LEU A 35 -4.48 -41.45 10.05
C LEU A 35 -5.30 -40.22 10.40
N LEU A 36 -4.64 -39.08 10.57
CA LEU A 36 -5.31 -37.79 10.70
C LEU A 36 -5.34 -37.10 9.34
N ASN A 37 -6.52 -36.73 8.87
CA ASN A 37 -6.71 -35.98 7.63
C ASN A 37 -7.43 -34.66 7.90
N ASN A 38 -6.92 -33.55 7.37
CA ASN A 38 -7.58 -32.26 7.46
C ASN A 38 -7.93 -31.75 6.06
N GLU A 39 -9.23 -31.76 5.72
CA GLU A 39 -9.73 -31.25 4.43
C GLU A 39 -9.51 -29.75 4.26
N GLN A 40 -9.44 -29.01 5.37
CA GLN A 40 -9.22 -27.56 5.35
C GLN A 40 -7.79 -27.18 4.97
N CYS A 41 -6.83 -28.11 5.08
CA CYS A 41 -5.47 -27.87 4.62
C CYS A 41 -5.42 -27.96 3.09
N GLY A 42 -5.20 -26.83 2.41
CA GLY A 42 -5.08 -26.77 0.95
C GLY A 42 -3.80 -27.41 0.40
N ASP A 43 -2.83 -27.72 1.25
CA ASP A 43 -1.55 -28.31 0.84
C ASP A 43 -1.68 -29.80 0.52
N SER A 44 -1.21 -30.21 -0.67
CA SER A 44 -1.24 -31.61 -1.11
C SER A 44 -0.21 -32.49 -0.39
N ALA A 45 0.81 -31.90 0.24
CA ALA A 45 1.80 -32.59 1.04
C ALA A 45 1.18 -33.30 2.25
N LYS A 46 -0.04 -32.91 2.67
CA LYS A 46 -0.80 -33.62 3.71
C LYS A 46 -1.03 -35.10 3.38
N ASN A 47 -1.12 -35.43 2.08
CA ASN A 47 -1.32 -36.81 1.61
C ASN A 47 -0.04 -37.66 1.68
N LEU A 48 1.12 -37.04 1.91
CA LEU A 48 2.39 -37.73 2.08
C LEU A 48 2.61 -38.19 3.53
N ILE A 49 1.77 -37.73 4.48
CA ILE A 49 1.87 -38.11 5.87
C ILE A 49 1.41 -39.57 6.01
N PRO A 50 2.32 -40.49 6.38
CA PRO A 50 1.97 -41.90 6.47
C PRO A 50 1.08 -42.16 7.70
N PRO A 51 0.22 -43.19 7.64
CA PRO A 51 -0.55 -43.62 8.80
C PRO A 51 0.36 -44.25 9.87
N LEU A 52 0.06 -43.98 11.14
CA LEU A 52 0.73 -44.60 12.28
C LEU A 52 0.17 -46.01 12.45
N THR A 53 1.00 -47.03 12.23
CA THR A 53 0.57 -48.42 12.30
C THR A 53 1.25 -49.13 13.44
N PHE A 54 0.46 -49.79 14.28
CA PHE A 54 0.88 -50.52 15.45
C PHE A 54 0.42 -51.97 15.35
N ASN A 55 1.22 -52.89 15.88
CA ASN A 55 0.88 -54.30 16.00
C ASN A 55 1.16 -54.72 17.44
N ALA A 56 0.11 -55.05 18.18
CA ALA A 56 0.20 -55.36 19.60
C ALA A 56 -0.98 -56.25 20.04
N THR A 57 -0.88 -56.78 21.26
CA THR A 57 -2.00 -57.49 21.88
C THR A 57 -3.11 -56.52 22.29
N PRO A 58 -4.37 -56.98 22.44
CA PRO A 58 -5.45 -56.13 22.95
C PRO A 58 -5.11 -55.46 24.29
N GLN A 59 -4.45 -56.18 25.21
CA GLN A 59 -4.05 -55.65 26.51
C GLN A 59 -3.07 -54.47 26.40
N GLU A 60 -2.07 -54.57 25.52
CA GLU A 60 -1.10 -53.49 25.30
C GLU A 60 -1.76 -52.25 24.67
N PHE A 61 -2.74 -52.46 23.79
CA PHE A 61 -3.54 -51.36 23.26
C PHE A 61 -4.36 -50.67 24.34
N ASP A 62 -5.03 -51.44 25.21
CA ASP A 62 -5.77 -50.87 26.32
C ASP A 62 -4.83 -50.02 27.18
N GLU A 63 -3.67 -50.53 27.59
CA GLU A 63 -2.80 -49.83 28.54
C GLU A 63 -2.02 -48.63 27.96
N GLY A 64 -1.68 -48.65 26.66
CA GLY A 64 -0.69 -47.71 26.10
C GLY A 64 -1.09 -46.99 24.83
N PHE A 65 -2.19 -47.33 24.17
CA PHE A 65 -2.51 -46.82 22.83
C PHE A 65 -2.56 -45.28 22.76
N PHE A 66 -3.30 -44.66 23.67
CA PHE A 66 -3.49 -43.21 23.66
C PHE A 66 -2.22 -42.42 23.96
N GLU A 67 -1.37 -42.92 24.86
CA GLU A 67 -0.07 -42.30 25.14
C GLU A 67 0.84 -42.34 23.91
N GLN A 68 0.81 -43.44 23.14
CA GLN A 68 1.61 -43.59 21.93
C GLN A 68 1.14 -42.68 20.79
N ILE A 69 -0.18 -42.49 20.60
CA ILE A 69 -0.70 -41.68 19.49
C ILE A 69 -0.78 -40.19 19.80
N LYS A 70 -0.76 -39.78 21.07
CA LYS A 70 -0.98 -38.39 21.49
C LYS A 70 0.00 -37.41 20.87
N ALA A 71 1.30 -37.65 21.01
CA ALA A 71 2.31 -36.74 20.46
C ALA A 71 2.32 -36.73 18.90
N PRO A 72 2.27 -37.89 18.22
CA PRO A 72 2.16 -37.93 16.76
C PRO A 72 0.91 -37.23 16.21
N VAL A 73 -0.28 -37.51 16.75
CA VAL A 73 -1.55 -36.89 16.29
C VAL A 73 -1.52 -35.38 16.48
N LYS A 74 -1.02 -34.90 17.63
CA LYS A 74 -0.86 -33.47 17.88
C LYS A 74 0.11 -32.82 16.89
N THR A 75 1.23 -33.48 16.58
CA THR A 75 2.23 -32.99 15.63
C THR A 75 1.63 -32.87 14.22
N VAL A 76 0.97 -33.93 13.74
CA VAL A 76 0.32 -33.93 12.42
C VAL A 76 -0.77 -32.86 12.35
N SER A 77 -1.59 -32.73 13.40
CA SER A 77 -2.62 -31.69 13.48
C SER A 77 -2.03 -30.29 13.39
N GLY A 78 -0.97 -30.01 14.16
CA GLY A 78 -0.28 -28.71 14.14
C GLY A 78 0.29 -28.39 12.76
N VAL A 79 1.01 -29.34 12.15
CA VAL A 79 1.60 -29.19 10.82
C VAL A 79 0.53 -28.88 9.77
N MET A 80 -0.60 -29.59 9.76
CA MET A 80 -1.69 -29.31 8.81
C MET A 80 -2.32 -27.93 9.01
N VAL A 81 -2.46 -27.46 10.26
CA VAL A 81 -2.97 -26.12 10.56
C VAL A 81 -1.98 -25.03 10.13
N ASP A 82 -0.68 -25.25 10.36
CA ASP A 82 0.36 -24.28 10.02
C ASP A 82 0.56 -24.18 8.50
N MET A 83 0.51 -25.30 7.77
CA MET A 83 0.52 -25.31 6.31
C MET A 83 -0.64 -24.49 5.73
N GLU A 84 -1.85 -24.65 6.26
CA GLU A 84 -3.02 -23.87 5.83
C GLU A 84 -2.88 -22.37 6.12
N LYS A 85 -2.43 -22.02 7.33
CA LYS A 85 -2.18 -20.61 7.70
C LYS A 85 -1.14 -19.98 6.80
N PHE A 86 -0.04 -20.70 6.54
CA PHE A 86 1.03 -20.24 5.67
C PHE A 86 0.53 -19.99 4.25
N LEU A 87 -0.26 -20.91 3.67
CA LEU A 87 -0.83 -20.74 2.34
C LEU A 87 -1.74 -19.50 2.27
N LYS A 88 -2.63 -19.31 3.24
CA LYS A 88 -3.48 -18.12 3.33
C LYS A 88 -2.67 -16.82 3.42
N GLN A 89 -1.67 -16.78 4.30
CA GLN A 89 -0.79 -15.62 4.43
C GLN A 89 0.00 -15.37 3.13
N MET A 90 0.47 -16.41 2.46
CA MET A 90 1.17 -16.28 1.19
C MET A 90 0.26 -15.72 0.09
N GLU A 91 -1.02 -16.12 0.04
CA GLU A 91 -2.00 -15.55 -0.87
C GLU A 91 -2.26 -14.07 -0.58
N GLU A 92 -2.38 -13.68 0.69
CA GLU A 92 -2.55 -12.29 1.08
C GLU A 92 -1.33 -11.44 0.70
N VAL A 93 -0.12 -11.92 0.95
CA VAL A 93 1.13 -11.24 0.55
C VAL A 93 1.20 -11.12 -0.97
N LYS A 94 0.82 -12.16 -1.73
CA LYS A 94 0.76 -12.10 -3.20
C LYS A 94 -0.27 -11.08 -3.68
N LYS A 95 -1.45 -11.01 -3.06
CA LYS A 95 -2.49 -10.01 -3.37
C LYS A 95 -1.97 -8.60 -3.09
N GLN A 96 -1.37 -8.36 -1.94
CA GLN A 96 -0.78 -7.06 -1.59
C GLN A 96 0.34 -6.66 -2.56
N SER A 97 1.24 -7.59 -2.87
CA SER A 97 2.32 -7.37 -3.84
C SER A 97 1.79 -7.05 -5.25
N ALA A 98 0.73 -7.74 -5.70
CA ALA A 98 0.08 -7.45 -6.98
C ALA A 98 -0.62 -6.09 -6.98
N MET A 99 -1.34 -5.76 -5.89
CA MET A 99 -2.01 -4.47 -5.74
C MET A 99 -1.00 -3.31 -5.69
N GLU A 100 0.15 -3.47 -5.03
CA GLU A 100 1.19 -2.44 -4.97
C GLU A 100 1.87 -2.24 -6.33
N LYS A 101 2.14 -3.34 -7.06
CA LYS A 101 2.63 -3.28 -8.44
C LYS A 101 1.61 -2.58 -9.36
N GLU A 102 0.34 -2.92 -9.27
CA GLU A 102 -0.72 -2.32 -10.09
C GLU A 102 -0.93 -0.84 -9.75
N LYS A 103 -0.89 -0.46 -8.46
CA LYS A 103 -0.95 0.95 -8.03
C LYS A 103 0.23 1.75 -8.58
N THR A 104 1.44 1.19 -8.52
CA THR A 104 2.66 1.84 -9.01
C THR A 104 2.63 1.97 -10.53
N GLU A 105 2.16 0.96 -11.25
CA GLU A 105 2.06 0.97 -12.71
C GLU A 105 0.95 1.91 -13.21
N LYS A 106 -0.20 1.97 -12.53
CA LYS A 106 -1.26 2.95 -12.80
C LYS A 106 -0.80 4.39 -12.54
N ALA A 107 -0.14 4.64 -11.41
CA ALA A 107 0.42 5.95 -11.10
C ALA A 107 1.48 6.38 -12.12
N LYS A 108 2.33 5.45 -12.58
CA LYS A 108 3.33 5.72 -13.62
C LYS A 108 2.69 6.01 -14.99
N LYS A 109 1.70 5.21 -15.41
CA LYS A 109 0.96 5.44 -16.67
C LYS A 109 0.18 6.76 -16.64
N GLU A 110 -0.42 7.12 -15.51
CA GLU A 110 -1.13 8.39 -15.37
C GLU A 110 -0.17 9.58 -15.41
N LYS A 111 1.00 9.49 -14.77
CA LYS A 111 2.04 10.51 -14.83
C LYS A 111 2.61 10.67 -16.25
N GLU A 112 2.92 9.57 -16.93
CA GLU A 112 3.40 9.59 -18.32
C GLU A 112 2.35 10.16 -19.29
N ALA A 113 1.06 9.85 -19.10
CA ALA A 113 -0.02 10.42 -19.92
C ALA A 113 -0.22 11.93 -19.69
N LYS A 114 -0.11 12.39 -18.43
CA LYS A 114 -0.14 13.81 -18.09
C LYS A 114 1.06 14.54 -18.69
N ASP A 115 2.28 14.02 -18.51
CA ASP A 115 3.50 14.60 -19.07
C ASP A 115 3.47 14.69 -20.61
N LYS A 116 2.89 13.69 -21.29
CA LYS A 116 2.72 13.73 -22.76
C LYS A 116 1.74 14.82 -23.19
N LYS A 117 0.58 14.94 -22.53
CA LYS A 117 -0.39 16.01 -22.83
C LYS A 117 0.20 17.41 -22.62
N PHE A 118 0.98 17.58 -21.55
CA PHE A 118 1.69 18.84 -21.28
C PHE A 118 2.67 19.19 -22.41
N LYS A 119 3.54 18.24 -22.80
CA LYS A 119 4.51 18.44 -23.89
C LYS A 119 3.84 18.74 -25.23
N ASP A 120 2.78 18.01 -25.57
CA ASP A 120 2.05 18.22 -26.82
C ASP A 120 1.34 19.59 -26.86
N GLY A 121 0.78 20.04 -25.74
CA GLY A 121 0.16 21.36 -25.63
C GLY A 121 1.18 22.50 -25.72
N MET A 122 2.32 22.36 -25.05
CA MET A 122 3.42 23.33 -25.12
C MET A 122 4.02 23.40 -26.52
N ALA A 123 4.27 22.26 -27.19
CA ALA A 123 4.79 22.23 -28.55
C ALA A 123 3.84 22.92 -29.55
N LYS A 124 2.53 22.70 -29.44
CA LYS A 124 1.51 23.39 -30.27
C LYS A 124 1.49 24.89 -30.01
N ALA A 125 1.64 25.31 -28.76
CA ALA A 125 1.74 26.73 -28.44
C ALA A 125 3.02 27.35 -29.05
N ASP A 126 4.15 26.63 -29.02
CA ASP A 126 5.41 27.08 -29.61
C ASP A 126 5.36 27.16 -31.15
N GLU A 127 4.69 26.22 -31.82
CA GLU A 127 4.46 26.26 -33.27
C GLU A 127 3.60 27.46 -33.68
N LEU A 128 2.49 27.69 -32.98
CA LEU A 128 1.60 28.83 -33.23
C LEU A 128 2.28 30.18 -32.91
N GLU A 129 3.19 30.21 -31.94
CA GLU A 129 4.01 31.38 -31.66
C GLU A 129 4.98 31.67 -32.82
N LYS A 130 5.63 30.65 -33.39
CA LYS A 130 6.52 30.80 -34.56
C LYS A 130 5.76 31.26 -35.81
N GLU A 131 4.51 30.84 -35.96
CA GLU A 131 3.60 31.31 -37.01
C GLU A 131 3.05 32.73 -36.75
N GLY A 132 3.37 33.36 -35.61
CA GLY A 132 2.91 34.70 -35.24
C GLY A 132 1.47 34.76 -34.72
N LYS A 133 0.82 33.60 -34.50
CA LYS A 133 -0.56 33.50 -33.99
C LYS A 133 -0.57 33.45 -32.46
N PHE A 134 -0.09 34.50 -31.82
CA PHE A 134 0.12 34.52 -30.36
C PHE A 134 -1.15 34.32 -29.52
N ARG A 135 -2.33 34.79 -29.99
CA ARG A 135 -3.63 34.54 -29.33
C ARG A 135 -4.02 33.06 -29.34
N GLU A 136 -3.79 32.38 -30.47
CA GLU A 136 -4.07 30.96 -30.60
C GLU A 136 -3.05 30.12 -29.82
N ALA A 137 -1.78 30.52 -29.84
CA ALA A 137 -0.73 29.92 -29.02
C ALA A 137 -1.09 29.94 -27.53
N TRP A 138 -1.57 31.08 -27.02
CA TRP A 138 -1.96 31.24 -25.62
C TRP A 138 -3.11 30.31 -25.20
N MET A 139 -4.10 30.12 -26.09
CA MET A 139 -5.20 29.17 -25.85
C MET A 139 -4.75 27.71 -25.89
N LYS A 140 -3.66 27.39 -26.58
CA LYS A 140 -3.10 26.02 -26.64
C LYS A 140 -2.15 25.70 -25.50
N VAL A 141 -1.68 26.71 -24.75
CA VAL A 141 -0.89 26.46 -23.53
C VAL A 141 -1.75 25.72 -22.51
N PRO A 142 -1.29 24.56 -21.99
CA PRO A 142 -1.97 23.82 -20.94
C PRO A 142 -2.34 24.68 -19.72
N GLU A 143 -3.39 24.31 -18.99
CA GLU A 143 -3.83 25.10 -17.83
C GLU A 143 -3.16 24.67 -16.52
N ILE A 144 -3.01 25.64 -15.61
CA ILE A 144 -2.43 25.43 -14.28
C ILE A 144 -3.29 24.46 -13.46
N THR A 145 -4.60 24.47 -13.67
CA THR A 145 -5.58 23.56 -13.07
C THR A 145 -5.37 22.10 -13.48
N GLU A 146 -4.92 21.86 -14.71
CA GLU A 146 -4.64 20.53 -15.24
C GLU A 146 -3.24 20.04 -14.88
N PHE A 147 -2.28 20.95 -14.72
CA PHE A 147 -0.87 20.65 -14.42
C PHE A 147 -0.32 21.52 -13.27
N PRO A 148 -0.77 21.30 -12.02
CA PRO A 148 -0.31 22.09 -10.87
C PRO A 148 1.19 21.92 -10.61
N GLU A 149 1.78 20.77 -10.94
CA GLU A 149 3.24 20.54 -10.83
C GLU A 149 4.06 21.38 -11.83
N LYS A 150 3.42 21.89 -12.89
CA LYS A 150 4.04 22.74 -13.93
C LYS A 150 3.47 24.16 -13.94
N ALA A 151 2.78 24.55 -12.87
CA ALA A 151 2.07 25.83 -12.74
C ALA A 151 2.94 27.05 -13.09
N ASP A 152 4.19 27.07 -12.61
CA ASP A 152 5.10 28.19 -12.82
C ASP A 152 5.59 28.30 -14.26
N GLU A 153 5.85 27.16 -14.93
CA GLU A 153 6.22 27.12 -16.35
C GLU A 153 5.05 27.60 -17.23
N ILE A 154 3.83 27.13 -16.92
CA ILE A 154 2.60 27.53 -17.62
C ILE A 154 2.33 29.01 -17.43
N ARG A 155 2.42 29.52 -16.20
CA ARG A 155 2.18 30.93 -15.90
C ARG A 155 3.16 31.81 -16.68
N LYS A 156 4.46 31.48 -16.64
CA LYS A 156 5.49 32.21 -17.41
C LYS A 156 5.18 32.20 -18.90
N ARG A 157 4.83 31.03 -19.47
CA ARG A 157 4.53 30.91 -20.90
C ARG A 157 3.28 31.69 -21.30
N LYS A 158 2.20 31.59 -20.51
CA LYS A 158 0.96 32.35 -20.74
C LYS A 158 1.19 33.85 -20.64
N THR A 159 1.96 34.34 -19.67
CA THR A 159 2.31 35.75 -19.55
C THR A 159 3.15 36.23 -20.75
N SER A 160 4.21 35.50 -21.10
CA SER A 160 5.05 35.87 -22.24
C SER A 160 4.31 35.86 -23.58
N LEU A 161 3.33 34.96 -23.77
CA LEU A 161 2.48 34.98 -24.96
C LEU A 161 1.46 36.11 -24.90
N SER A 162 0.83 36.37 -23.74
CA SER A 162 -0.10 37.49 -23.59
C SER A 162 0.57 38.82 -23.88
N ASP A 163 1.80 39.04 -23.43
CA ASP A 163 2.54 40.30 -23.65
C ASP A 163 2.81 40.56 -25.14
N LYS A 164 2.87 39.52 -25.99
CA LYS A 164 3.12 39.63 -27.44
C LYS A 164 1.88 40.01 -28.26
N PHE A 165 0.68 39.82 -27.74
CA PHE A 165 -0.58 40.24 -28.41
C PHE A 165 -1.47 41.12 -27.56
N ALA A 166 -1.09 41.38 -26.32
CA ALA A 166 -1.52 42.54 -25.58
C ALA A 166 -1.07 43.74 -26.40
N THR A 167 -1.96 44.19 -27.28
CA THR A 167 -1.91 45.56 -27.78
C THR A 167 -1.72 46.46 -26.56
N PRO A 168 -0.86 47.48 -26.61
CA PRO A 168 -0.83 48.45 -25.54
C PRO A 168 -2.27 48.87 -25.33
N SER A 169 -2.79 48.60 -24.13
CA SER A 169 -4.11 49.07 -23.77
C SER A 169 -4.10 50.56 -24.07
N LEU A 170 -5.19 51.00 -24.67
CA LEU A 170 -5.52 52.35 -25.10
C LEU A 170 -5.65 53.32 -23.90
N PHE A 171 -4.75 53.22 -22.90
CA PHE A 171 -4.60 54.07 -21.73
C PHE A 171 -3.13 54.09 -21.30
N GLY A 172 -2.42 55.17 -21.65
CA GLY A 172 -1.37 55.71 -20.80
C GLY A 172 0.08 55.49 -21.21
N THR A 173 0.46 55.86 -22.43
CA THR A 173 1.78 56.50 -22.61
C THR A 173 1.74 57.82 -21.83
N ILE A 174 2.33 57.85 -20.64
CA ILE A 174 2.95 59.09 -20.15
C ILE A 174 4.42 58.76 -20.00
N GLU A 175 5.10 59.16 -21.05
CA GLU A 175 6.53 59.22 -21.23
C GLU A 175 7.15 60.00 -20.07
N GLU A 176 8.24 59.43 -19.58
CA GLU A 176 9.24 60.00 -18.71
C GLU A 176 9.64 61.41 -19.18
N THR A 177 9.44 62.43 -18.34
CA THR A 177 10.19 63.69 -18.42
C THR A 177 10.27 64.31 -17.03
N ALA A 178 11.36 64.02 -16.32
CA ALA A 178 11.99 65.00 -15.43
C ALA A 178 12.95 65.85 -16.32
N PRO A 179 13.37 67.09 -15.96
CA PRO A 179 13.32 67.73 -14.63
C PRO A 179 12.92 69.23 -14.61
N GLU A 180 12.46 69.75 -13.47
CA GLU A 180 12.85 71.12 -13.03
C GLU A 180 12.57 71.33 -11.53
N LEU A 181 13.64 71.62 -10.78
CA LEU A 181 13.60 72.26 -9.45
C LEU A 181 13.45 73.78 -9.67
N PRO A 182 12.75 74.51 -8.78
CA PRO A 182 13.52 75.23 -7.74
C PRO A 182 12.85 75.37 -6.36
N GLN A 183 13.74 75.37 -5.35
CA GLN A 183 13.76 76.16 -4.11
C GLN A 183 12.63 75.93 -3.08
N ALA A 184 12.92 75.23 -1.98
CA ALA A 184 13.59 75.73 -0.76
C ALA A 184 12.67 76.62 0.09
N GLU A 185 12.10 76.02 1.15
CA GLU A 185 12.06 76.69 2.45
C GLU A 185 12.06 75.64 3.57
N GLU A 186 13.06 75.78 4.42
CA GLU A 186 13.32 75.03 5.66
C GLU A 186 12.20 75.28 6.66
N VAL A 187 11.79 74.27 7.45
CA VAL A 187 11.70 74.43 8.91
C VAL A 187 12.03 73.10 9.57
N ILE A 188 12.98 73.22 10.49
CA ILE A 188 13.60 72.24 11.37
C ILE A 188 12.74 72.03 12.62
N SER A 189 12.57 70.79 13.07
CA SER A 189 12.56 70.37 14.49
C SER A 189 12.61 68.83 14.48
N ASP A 190 13.71 68.14 14.78
CA ASP A 190 14.48 68.14 16.03
C ASP A 190 13.55 68.18 17.26
N TYR A 191 13.12 67.01 17.75
CA TYR A 191 13.85 66.32 18.82
C TYR A 191 13.26 64.91 19.09
N PRO A 192 14.12 63.91 19.39
CA PRO A 192 13.78 62.62 19.97
C PRO A 192 13.71 62.72 21.51
N ILE A 193 13.10 61.73 22.17
CA ILE A 193 13.18 61.32 23.60
C ILE A 193 11.89 60.52 23.87
N ASP A 194 11.84 59.42 24.61
CA ASP A 194 12.80 58.49 25.21
C ASP A 194 11.94 57.38 25.85
N GLU A 195 12.58 56.27 26.24
CA GLU A 195 12.35 55.50 27.48
C GLU A 195 10.94 55.54 28.12
N THR A 196 10.26 54.46 28.48
CA THR A 196 10.60 53.40 29.45
C THR A 196 9.26 52.72 29.78
N ASP A 197 9.18 51.40 29.75
CA ASP A 197 9.17 50.49 30.92
C ASP A 197 7.77 50.02 31.31
N GLU A 198 7.75 48.78 31.82
CA GLU A 198 6.79 48.25 32.80
C GLU A 198 5.34 48.04 32.28
N GLU A 199 4.63 46.95 32.56
CA GLU A 199 4.84 45.81 33.44
C GLU A 199 3.76 44.77 33.12
N GLU A 200 4.04 43.54 33.54
CA GLU A 200 3.13 42.51 34.05
C GLU A 200 1.61 42.78 34.02
N THR A 201 0.86 41.79 33.54
CA THR A 201 0.06 40.88 34.38
C THR A 201 -0.72 39.92 33.45
N GLU A 202 -0.42 38.62 33.42
CA GLU A 202 -0.82 37.59 34.38
C GLU A 202 -2.36 37.39 34.43
N TYR A 203 -2.86 36.38 33.70
CA TYR A 203 -3.45 35.12 34.20
C TYR A 203 -4.30 34.43 33.12
#